data_AF-A0A920BNH5-F1
#
_entry.id   AF-A0A920BNH5-F1
#
_cell.length_a   1.000
_cell.length_b   1.000
_cell.length_c   1.000
_cell.angle_alpha   90.00
_cell.angle_beta   90.00
_cell.angle_gamma   90.00
#
_symmetry.space_group_name_H-M   'P 1'
#
loop_
_entity.id
_entity.type
_entity.pdbx_description
1 polymer ?
#
loop_
_entity_poly.entity_id
_entity_poly.type
_entity_poly.pdbx_seq_one_letter_code
_entity_poly.pdbx_strand_id
1 'polypeptide(L)'
;MTGYDFRALQERWLPVWESLGLFAAHDPARERRYLVDMFAYPSGDLHMGHAEAYAIGDVIARYWVQCGFDVLHPVGWDSFGLPAENAAIRRDQHPADWTYANIATQAESFRRYAVSFDWATRLHTSDPSYYRWTQWLFLRFFERGLAYRARAAVNWCPADRTVLANEQVVGGRCERCGSEVSTRELTQWFLRTTAYADRLLADMSQLEGHWPAHILTMQRNWIGHPPDYHLRDWLISRQRFWGCPIPIVHCDSCGEVGVPDDELPVRLPDLRGAALAPKDVSPLAAATDWVSVPCPKCGAPARRDTDTIDTFVDSSWYFLRYPNPAYDQGPFDPAAVRQVDQYFGGPEHAVLHLLYARFFTKVLYDLGLVDFTEPFRALTTQGHVILNGAAMSKSKGNMVDLGEQISKYGVDAVRLAMVFAGPPEEDIDWADISPGGSVRFLSRTLSLTTRVPAAPAAPAPATPGGPTFVGGGRGEPTELRRTTHRLLRAITDLIEARRLNVAVARLMELVTAAREAPADDPALRETVEAIAIVLSLFAPYTAEEMWSRLGHPPGVAKAGWPTIDSALAAQRTAVCAVQVNGKVRDRLTVPADITDADLTALALASPAVATYIGDGTAPPRTIVRAPKLVNIVMPT
;
A
#
# COMPACT_ATOMS: atom_id res chain seq x y z
N MET A 1 6.91 38.34 -3.18
CA MET A 1 6.52 36.92 -3.06
C MET A 1 7.05 36.41 -1.74
N THR A 2 6.22 36.39 -0.70
CA THR A 2 6.52 35.56 0.48
C THR A 2 6.60 34.12 -0.01
N GLY A 3 7.76 33.49 0.19
CA GLY A 3 8.07 32.18 -0.38
C GLY A 3 7.14 31.09 0.14
N TYR A 4 6.93 30.04 -0.66
CA TYR A 4 6.34 28.80 -0.19
C TYR A 4 7.33 28.14 0.79
N ASP A 5 7.08 28.32 2.09
CA ASP A 5 7.92 27.78 3.16
C ASP A 5 7.32 26.48 3.70
N PHE A 6 7.68 25.37 3.07
CA PHE A 6 7.21 24.05 3.48
C PHE A 6 7.67 23.66 4.89
N ARG A 7 8.76 24.25 5.43
CA ARG A 7 9.22 23.95 6.78
C ARG A 7 8.27 24.54 7.80
N ALA A 8 7.90 25.81 7.61
CA ALA A 8 6.90 26.47 8.44
C ALA A 8 5.53 25.76 8.39
N LEU A 9 5.11 25.27 7.21
CA LEU A 9 3.87 24.48 7.10
C LEU A 9 3.96 23.18 7.91
N GLN A 10 5.08 22.47 7.80
CA GLN A 10 5.28 21.20 8.50
C GLN A 10 5.36 21.38 10.03
N GLU A 11 6.12 22.36 10.50
CA GLU A 11 6.24 22.70 11.93
C GLU A 11 4.90 23.13 12.53
N ARG A 12 4.06 23.80 11.75
CA ARG A 12 2.73 24.24 12.20
C ARG A 12 1.72 23.10 12.28
N TRP A 13 1.59 22.30 11.22
CA TRP A 13 0.42 21.44 11.06
C TRP A 13 0.59 20.04 11.65
N LEU A 14 1.81 19.50 11.70
CA LEU A 14 2.04 18.16 12.24
C LEU A 14 1.57 18.03 13.71
N PRO A 15 1.96 18.92 14.65
CA PRO A 15 1.50 18.83 16.04
C PRO A 15 -0.02 19.02 16.19
N VAL A 16 -0.63 19.82 15.30
CA VAL A 16 -2.09 20.03 15.28
C VAL A 16 -2.80 18.73 14.94
N TRP A 17 -2.39 18.04 13.87
CA TRP A 17 -3.01 16.77 13.48
C TRP A 17 -2.83 15.68 14.53
N GLU A 18 -1.66 15.61 15.18
CA GLU A 18 -1.40 14.69 16.28
C GLU A 18 -2.38 14.93 17.44
N SER A 19 -2.59 16.20 17.81
CA SER A 19 -3.54 16.56 18.88
C SER A 19 -5.00 16.24 18.54
N LEU A 20 -5.36 16.27 17.25
CA LEU A 20 -6.70 16.00 16.77
C LEU A 20 -6.99 14.50 16.62
N GLY A 21 -5.97 13.65 16.54
CA GLY A 21 -6.15 12.21 16.37
C GLY A 21 -6.97 11.84 15.11
N LEU A 22 -6.78 12.59 14.01
CA LEU A 22 -7.68 12.54 12.84
C LEU A 22 -7.88 11.13 12.26
N PHE A 23 -6.90 10.24 12.39
CA PHE A 23 -6.93 8.93 11.72
C PHE A 23 -7.15 7.74 12.66
N ALA A 24 -7.56 7.98 13.91
CA ALA A 24 -7.97 6.91 14.81
C ALA A 24 -9.26 6.22 14.32
N ALA A 25 -9.26 4.89 14.27
CA ALA A 25 -10.32 4.10 13.65
C ALA A 25 -11.23 3.45 14.70
N HIS A 26 -12.18 4.21 15.24
CA HIS A 26 -13.02 3.79 16.37
C HIS A 26 -14.48 4.28 16.30
N ASP A 27 -15.00 4.64 15.12
CA ASP A 27 -16.39 5.12 14.99
C ASP A 27 -17.34 3.97 14.59
N PRO A 28 -18.06 3.34 15.55
CA PRO A 28 -18.94 2.21 15.26
C PRO A 28 -20.19 2.62 14.44
N ALA A 29 -20.48 3.91 14.28
CA ALA A 29 -21.62 4.39 13.50
C ALA A 29 -21.35 4.42 11.99
N ARG A 30 -20.10 4.26 11.56
CA ARG A 30 -19.68 4.32 10.15
C ARG A 30 -19.29 2.94 9.64
N GLU A 31 -19.48 2.72 8.35
CA GLU A 31 -18.97 1.51 7.69
C GLU A 31 -17.43 1.50 7.77
N ARG A 32 -16.88 0.40 8.30
CA ARG A 32 -15.44 0.21 8.46
C ARG A 32 -14.79 -0.24 7.15
N ARG A 33 -13.78 0.49 6.68
CA ARG A 33 -12.86 0.10 5.61
C ARG A 33 -11.50 -0.24 6.18
N TYR A 34 -10.90 -1.32 5.70
CA TYR A 34 -9.60 -1.80 6.16
C TYR A 34 -8.55 -1.79 5.05
N LEU A 35 -7.58 -0.87 5.16
CA LEU A 35 -6.45 -0.73 4.24
C LEU A 35 -5.17 -1.13 4.96
N VAL A 36 -4.34 -1.95 4.34
CA VAL A 36 -3.04 -2.34 4.90
C VAL A 36 -1.94 -2.15 3.85
N ASP A 37 -0.93 -1.36 4.20
CA ASP A 37 0.35 -1.38 3.51
C ASP A 37 1.22 -2.52 4.06
N MET A 38 1.99 -3.16 3.20
CA MET A 38 3.02 -4.10 3.62
C MET A 38 4.02 -3.37 4.53
N PHE A 39 4.08 -3.79 5.78
CA PHE A 39 4.88 -3.13 6.81
C PHE A 39 6.39 -3.20 6.52
N ALA A 40 7.14 -2.22 7.02
CA ALA A 40 8.56 -2.10 6.74
C ALA A 40 9.41 -3.05 7.62
N TYR A 41 10.52 -3.52 7.06
CA TYR A 41 11.60 -4.11 7.85
C TYR A 41 12.44 -2.98 8.49
N PRO A 42 12.67 -2.99 9.82
CA PRO A 42 13.47 -1.98 10.53
C PRO A 42 14.98 -2.23 10.37
N SER A 43 15.47 -2.24 9.12
CA SER A 43 16.87 -2.51 8.75
C SER A 43 17.69 -1.26 8.35
N GLY A 44 17.09 -0.08 8.50
CA GLY A 44 17.63 1.24 8.23
C GLY A 44 16.50 2.28 8.17
N ASP A 45 16.78 3.52 7.76
CA ASP A 45 15.73 4.52 7.52
C ASP A 45 14.95 4.25 6.22
N LEU A 46 13.83 4.96 6.05
CA LEU A 46 12.99 4.92 4.86
C LEU A 46 13.73 5.45 3.62
N HIS A 47 13.35 4.94 2.45
CA HIS A 47 13.90 5.33 1.16
C HIS A 47 12.78 5.62 0.18
N MET A 48 13.10 6.10 -1.02
CA MET A 48 12.07 6.52 -1.99
C MET A 48 11.06 5.42 -2.37
N GLY A 49 11.47 4.14 -2.41
CA GLY A 49 10.51 3.03 -2.56
C GLY A 49 9.45 2.94 -1.45
N HIS A 50 9.82 3.21 -0.20
CA HIS A 50 8.84 3.33 0.89
C HIS A 50 7.97 4.58 0.68
N ALA A 51 8.57 5.71 0.30
CA ALA A 51 7.85 6.95 0.07
C ALA A 51 6.70 6.78 -0.94
N GLU A 52 6.98 6.13 -2.08
CA GLU A 52 5.97 5.81 -3.07
C GLU A 52 4.89 4.87 -2.53
N ALA A 53 5.28 3.71 -2.00
CA ALA A 53 4.35 2.67 -1.54
C ALA A 53 3.33 3.24 -0.54
N TYR A 54 3.82 3.91 0.51
CA TYR A 54 2.97 4.48 1.55
C TYR A 54 2.20 5.73 1.09
N ALA A 55 2.69 6.50 0.12
CA ALA A 55 1.92 7.63 -0.42
C ALA A 55 0.70 7.15 -1.22
N ILE A 56 0.83 6.05 -1.98
CA ILE A 56 -0.27 5.47 -2.77
C ILE A 56 -1.37 4.93 -1.84
N GLY A 57 -1.01 4.15 -0.83
CA GLY A 57 -1.96 3.66 0.19
C GLY A 57 -2.66 4.81 0.93
N ASP A 58 -1.88 5.83 1.32
CA ASP A 58 -2.39 7.00 2.05
C ASP A 58 -3.41 7.84 1.26
N VAL A 59 -3.22 7.99 -0.05
CA VAL A 59 -4.21 8.69 -0.91
C VAL A 59 -5.57 8.01 -0.82
N ILE A 60 -5.60 6.67 -0.84
CA ILE A 60 -6.84 5.91 -0.76
C ILE A 60 -7.44 5.96 0.65
N ALA A 61 -6.62 5.83 1.69
CA ALA A 61 -7.07 5.92 3.07
C ALA A 61 -7.73 7.28 3.35
N ARG A 62 -7.08 8.38 2.94
CA ARG A 62 -7.62 9.75 3.08
C ARG A 62 -8.90 9.96 2.27
N TYR A 63 -8.97 9.42 1.06
CA TYR A 63 -10.17 9.47 0.23
C TYR A 63 -11.34 8.77 0.93
N TRP A 64 -11.14 7.55 1.45
CA TRP A 64 -12.17 6.83 2.19
C TRP A 64 -12.61 7.56 3.47
N VAL A 65 -11.69 8.19 4.19
CA VAL A 65 -12.03 9.04 5.33
C VAL A 65 -12.94 10.19 4.89
N GLN A 66 -12.64 10.84 3.76
CA GLN A 66 -13.47 11.92 3.20
C GLN A 66 -14.81 11.42 2.67
N CYS A 67 -14.90 10.19 2.15
CA CYS A 67 -16.17 9.55 1.81
C CYS A 67 -17.03 9.20 3.05
N GLY A 68 -16.49 9.36 4.27
CA GLY A 68 -17.23 9.13 5.51
C GLY A 68 -17.09 7.74 6.10
N PHE A 69 -16.17 6.90 5.59
CA PHE A 69 -15.88 5.60 6.19
C PHE A 69 -15.10 5.75 7.51
N ASP A 70 -15.23 4.76 8.39
CA ASP A 70 -14.28 4.53 9.48
C ASP A 70 -13.11 3.74 8.91
N VAL A 71 -11.94 4.35 8.76
CA VAL A 71 -10.82 3.73 8.02
C VAL A 71 -9.78 3.23 9.00
N LEU A 72 -9.61 1.91 9.08
CA LEU A 72 -8.47 1.30 9.74
C LEU A 72 -7.30 1.29 8.75
N HIS A 73 -6.31 2.14 9.01
CA HIS A 73 -5.06 2.20 8.26
C HIS A 73 -3.90 2.03 9.25
N PRO A 74 -3.42 0.80 9.51
CA PRO A 74 -2.55 0.53 10.63
C PRO A 74 -1.07 0.72 10.29
N VAL A 75 -0.22 0.68 11.31
CA VAL A 75 1.23 0.75 11.15
C VAL A 75 1.93 -0.28 12.04
N GLY A 76 2.96 -0.93 11.52
CA GLY A 76 3.74 -1.92 12.24
C GLY A 76 5.12 -2.13 11.63
N TRP A 77 5.89 -3.03 12.21
CA TRP A 77 7.23 -3.39 11.73
C TRP A 77 7.45 -4.89 11.79
N ASP A 78 7.99 -5.44 10.71
CA ASP A 78 8.50 -6.82 10.69
C ASP A 78 9.89 -6.86 11.31
N SER A 79 9.92 -6.95 12.64
CA SER A 79 11.09 -6.62 13.45
C SER A 79 11.93 -7.83 13.88
N PHE A 80 11.51 -9.06 13.54
CA PHE A 80 12.35 -10.26 13.62
C PHE A 80 13.06 -10.59 12.30
N GLY A 81 13.95 -11.59 12.32
CA GLY A 81 14.53 -12.20 11.15
C GLY A 81 15.87 -11.64 10.68
N LEU A 82 16.36 -12.25 9.60
CA LEU A 82 17.68 -11.99 9.00
C LEU A 82 17.96 -10.52 8.65
N PRO A 83 17.01 -9.71 8.11
CA PRO A 83 17.32 -8.33 7.73
C PRO A 83 17.81 -7.46 8.89
N ALA A 84 17.12 -7.51 10.03
CA ALA A 84 17.48 -6.76 11.22
C ALA A 84 18.76 -7.31 11.86
N GLU A 85 18.86 -8.64 12.00
CA GLU A 85 20.00 -9.30 12.63
C GLU A 85 21.31 -9.08 11.86
N ASN A 86 21.30 -9.30 10.53
CA ASN A 86 22.48 -9.10 9.69
C ASN A 86 22.94 -7.63 9.72
N ALA A 87 22.01 -6.68 9.81
CA ALA A 87 22.33 -5.26 9.89
C ALA A 87 22.94 -4.86 11.24
N ALA A 88 22.50 -5.48 12.34
CA ALA A 88 23.05 -5.31 13.68
C ALA A 88 24.46 -5.92 13.80
N ILE A 89 24.66 -7.15 13.31
CA ILE A 89 25.95 -7.85 13.33
C ILE A 89 27.04 -7.05 12.61
N ARG A 90 26.74 -6.48 11.44
CA ARG A 90 27.69 -5.64 10.68
C ARG A 90 28.16 -4.39 11.43
N ARG A 91 27.46 -4.00 12.50
CA ARG A 91 27.71 -2.78 13.29
C ARG A 91 28.13 -3.08 14.72
N ASP A 92 28.35 -4.35 15.05
CA ASP A 92 28.68 -4.79 16.41
C ASP A 92 27.65 -4.33 17.45
N GLN A 93 26.36 -4.41 17.11
CA GLN A 93 25.24 -4.02 17.97
C GLN A 93 24.33 -5.22 18.27
N HIS A 94 23.64 -5.17 19.41
CA HIS A 94 22.61 -6.16 19.73
C HIS A 94 21.42 -5.99 18.76
N PRO A 95 20.87 -7.08 18.18
CA PRO A 95 19.75 -7.00 17.24
C PRO A 95 18.52 -6.26 17.78
N ALA A 96 18.19 -6.41 19.07
CA ALA A 96 17.11 -5.65 19.70
C ALA A 96 17.37 -4.13 19.64
N ASP A 97 18.54 -3.68 20.10
CA ASP A 97 18.86 -2.26 20.17
C ASP A 97 18.86 -1.62 18.77
N TRP A 98 19.46 -2.30 17.79
CA TRP A 98 19.44 -1.88 16.39
C TRP A 98 18.02 -1.80 15.83
N THR A 99 17.20 -2.81 16.11
CA THR A 99 15.81 -2.91 15.66
C THR A 99 14.97 -1.76 16.22
N TYR A 100 14.95 -1.56 17.54
CA TYR A 100 14.14 -0.49 18.15
C TYR A 100 14.65 0.91 17.82
N ALA A 101 15.96 1.10 17.62
CA ALA A 101 16.49 2.35 17.11
C ALA A 101 15.97 2.67 15.70
N ASN A 102 15.97 1.70 14.78
CA ASN A 102 15.41 1.89 13.44
C ASN A 102 13.88 2.06 13.46
N ILE A 103 13.17 1.33 14.31
CA ILE A 103 11.72 1.52 14.51
C ILE A 103 11.43 2.96 14.95
N ALA A 104 12.21 3.51 15.88
CA ALA A 104 12.04 4.89 16.34
C ALA A 104 12.29 5.89 15.20
N THR A 105 13.38 5.72 14.45
CA THR A 105 13.70 6.55 13.27
C THR A 105 12.61 6.48 12.22
N GLN A 106 12.20 5.27 11.80
CA GLN A 106 11.15 5.09 10.80
C GLN A 106 9.80 5.63 11.28
N ALA A 107 9.45 5.45 12.56
CA ALA A 107 8.22 6.01 13.11
C ALA A 107 8.20 7.54 13.01
N GLU A 108 9.33 8.20 13.30
CA GLU A 108 9.47 9.65 13.13
C GLU A 108 9.41 10.06 11.65
N SER A 109 10.09 9.32 10.77
CA SER A 109 10.01 9.52 9.32
C SER A 109 8.58 9.40 8.80
N PHE A 110 7.80 8.41 9.25
CA PHE A 110 6.38 8.26 8.90
C PHE A 110 5.50 9.39 9.42
N ARG A 111 5.69 9.82 10.68
CA ARG A 111 4.96 10.98 11.25
C ARG A 111 5.23 12.23 10.43
N ARG A 112 6.50 12.52 10.16
CA ARG A 112 6.90 13.65 9.30
C ARG A 112 6.33 13.52 7.90
N TYR A 113 6.36 12.33 7.30
CA TYR A 113 5.78 12.05 5.98
C TYR A 113 4.24 12.14 5.94
N ALA A 114 3.61 12.31 7.10
CA ALA A 114 2.19 12.54 7.30
C ALA A 114 1.32 11.45 6.67
N VAL A 115 1.70 10.18 6.84
CA VAL A 115 0.82 9.06 6.47
C VAL A 115 -0.36 9.00 7.47
N SER A 116 -1.57 8.76 6.98
CA SER A 116 -2.82 8.71 7.74
C SER A 116 -2.98 7.43 8.57
N PHE A 117 -1.94 7.06 9.32
CA PHE A 117 -1.99 5.87 10.16
C PHE A 117 -2.81 6.07 11.43
N ASP A 118 -3.50 5.02 11.85
CA ASP A 118 -3.94 4.83 13.21
C ASP A 118 -2.76 4.33 14.07
N TRP A 119 -2.08 5.26 14.74
CA TRP A 119 -0.93 4.94 15.58
C TRP A 119 -1.25 4.12 16.83
N ALA A 120 -2.53 3.95 17.21
CA ALA A 120 -2.91 3.05 18.30
C ALA A 120 -2.75 1.57 17.91
N THR A 121 -2.71 1.28 16.60
CA THR A 121 -2.55 -0.08 16.05
C THR A 121 -1.10 -0.56 16.00
N ARG A 122 -0.16 0.27 16.49
CA ARG A 122 1.28 0.04 16.44
C ARG A 122 1.66 -1.35 16.97
N LEU A 123 2.33 -2.16 16.15
CA LEU A 123 2.88 -3.46 16.57
C LEU A 123 4.29 -3.72 16.04
N HIS A 124 5.03 -4.56 16.76
CA HIS A 124 6.36 -5.08 16.39
C HIS A 124 6.33 -6.60 16.47
N THR A 125 6.74 -7.30 15.41
CA THR A 125 6.69 -8.78 15.41
C THR A 125 7.64 -9.41 16.44
N SER A 126 8.69 -8.67 16.83
CA SER A 126 9.65 -9.06 17.87
C SER A 126 9.16 -8.85 19.31
N ASP A 127 7.97 -8.27 19.51
CA ASP A 127 7.44 -8.08 20.86
C ASP A 127 6.88 -9.39 21.43
N PRO A 128 7.13 -9.72 22.71
CA PRO A 128 6.57 -10.91 23.37
C PRO A 128 5.03 -10.98 23.35
N SER A 129 4.36 -9.83 23.32
CA SER A 129 2.90 -9.74 23.17
C SER A 129 2.42 -10.19 21.78
N TYR A 130 3.27 -10.10 20.77
CA TYR A 130 3.01 -10.57 19.41
C TYR A 130 3.42 -12.05 19.25
N TYR A 131 4.72 -12.36 19.41
CA TYR A 131 5.23 -13.67 19.02
C TYR A 131 4.79 -14.81 19.97
N ARG A 132 4.24 -14.53 21.16
CA ARG A 132 3.52 -15.57 21.94
C ARG A 132 2.43 -16.23 21.10
N TRP A 133 1.79 -15.46 20.22
CA TRP A 133 0.71 -15.94 19.38
C TRP A 133 1.24 -16.62 18.12
N THR A 134 2.40 -16.20 17.59
CA THR A 134 3.12 -17.00 16.60
C THR A 134 3.44 -18.39 17.15
N GLN A 135 3.94 -18.48 18.39
CA GLN A 135 4.21 -19.75 19.08
C GLN A 135 2.94 -20.57 19.28
N TRP A 136 1.87 -19.94 19.76
CA TRP A 136 0.59 -20.60 19.94
C TRP A 136 0.04 -21.16 18.62
N LEU A 137 0.08 -20.38 17.53
CA LEU A 137 -0.34 -20.81 16.20
C LEU A 137 0.50 -21.98 15.69
N PHE A 138 1.82 -21.92 15.87
CA PHE A 138 2.71 -23.04 15.55
C PHE A 138 2.30 -24.32 16.28
N LEU A 139 1.97 -24.24 17.58
CA LEU A 139 1.49 -25.40 18.35
C LEU A 139 0.18 -25.95 17.81
N ARG A 140 -0.78 -25.08 17.44
CA ARG A 140 -2.05 -25.53 16.82
C ARG A 140 -1.82 -26.25 15.49
N PHE A 141 -0.79 -25.83 14.74
CA PHE A 141 -0.40 -26.46 13.47
C PHE A 141 0.31 -27.79 13.73
N PHE A 142 1.15 -27.85 14.76
CA PHE A 142 1.85 -29.08 15.18
C PHE A 142 0.88 -30.17 15.63
N GLU A 143 -0.10 -29.82 16.47
CA GLU A 143 -1.18 -30.73 16.93
C GLU A 143 -1.98 -31.35 15.77
N ARG A 144 -2.05 -30.66 14.63
CA ARG A 144 -2.77 -31.09 13.41
C ARG A 144 -1.86 -31.74 12.37
N GLY A 145 -0.58 -31.96 12.68
CA GLY A 145 0.40 -32.51 11.74
C GLY A 145 0.70 -31.60 10.53
N LEU A 146 0.36 -30.31 10.64
CA LEU A 146 0.69 -29.28 9.65
C LEU A 146 2.08 -28.71 9.88
N ALA A 147 2.50 -28.51 11.14
CA ALA A 147 3.90 -28.29 11.47
C ALA A 147 4.55 -29.63 11.79
N TYR A 148 5.67 -29.95 11.14
CA TYR A 148 6.36 -31.23 11.34
C TYR A 148 7.86 -31.09 11.14
N ARG A 149 8.63 -32.00 11.75
CA ARG A 149 10.09 -32.06 11.59
C ARG A 149 10.49 -33.21 10.68
N ALA A 150 11.37 -32.97 9.73
CA ALA A 150 11.86 -34.00 8.80
C ALA A 150 13.31 -33.78 8.41
N ARG A 151 14.00 -34.86 8.07
CA ARG A 151 15.32 -34.82 7.43
C ARG A 151 15.13 -34.62 5.93
N ALA A 152 15.75 -33.59 5.38
CA ALA A 152 15.66 -33.27 3.97
C ALA A 152 16.93 -32.60 3.44
N ALA A 153 17.09 -32.68 2.12
CA ALA A 153 17.98 -31.84 1.34
C ALA A 153 17.43 -30.40 1.35
N VAL A 154 18.04 -29.53 2.15
CA VAL A 154 17.60 -28.15 2.37
C VAL A 154 18.56 -27.15 1.73
N ASN A 155 18.00 -26.03 1.27
CA ASN A 155 18.77 -24.91 0.75
C ASN A 155 19.57 -24.29 1.89
N TRP A 156 20.87 -24.09 1.70
CA TRP A 156 21.79 -23.52 2.67
C TRP A 156 22.52 -22.32 2.07
N CYS A 157 22.37 -21.18 2.74
CA CYS A 157 23.11 -19.97 2.42
C CYS A 157 24.44 -19.95 3.19
N PRO A 158 25.60 -20.02 2.52
CA PRO A 158 26.90 -20.02 3.20
C PRO A 158 27.22 -18.66 3.85
N ALA A 159 26.71 -17.56 3.27
CA ALA A 159 26.93 -16.22 3.80
C ALA A 159 26.05 -15.93 5.03
N ASP A 160 24.77 -16.28 4.97
CA ASP A 160 23.84 -16.09 6.09
C ASP A 160 23.91 -17.23 7.13
N ARG A 161 24.64 -18.31 6.83
CA ARG A 161 24.82 -19.49 7.68
C ARG A 161 23.51 -20.03 8.26
N THR A 162 22.51 -20.15 7.40
CA THR A 162 21.20 -20.70 7.75
C THR A 162 20.56 -21.34 6.53
N VAL A 163 19.60 -22.22 6.81
CA VAL A 163 18.70 -22.74 5.79
C VAL A 163 17.77 -21.65 5.24
N LEU A 164 17.29 -21.86 4.01
CA LEU A 164 16.34 -21.00 3.29
C LEU A 164 15.15 -21.83 2.79
N ALA A 165 13.97 -21.22 2.72
CA ALA A 165 12.84 -21.78 1.97
C ALA A 165 13.12 -21.73 0.45
N ASN A 166 12.37 -22.48 -0.36
CA ASN A 166 12.59 -22.50 -1.82
C ASN A 166 12.27 -21.14 -2.44
N GLU A 167 11.26 -20.47 -1.90
CA GLU A 167 10.79 -19.15 -2.28
C GLU A 167 11.87 -18.08 -2.05
N GLN A 168 12.84 -18.33 -1.16
CA GLN A 168 13.95 -17.43 -0.85
C GLN A 168 15.20 -17.69 -1.71
N VAL A 169 15.09 -18.57 -2.72
CA VAL A 169 16.16 -18.91 -3.67
C VAL A 169 15.77 -18.43 -5.07
N VAL A 170 16.40 -17.34 -5.51
CA VAL A 170 16.14 -16.71 -6.81
C VAL A 170 17.31 -17.01 -7.74
N GLY A 171 17.06 -17.77 -8.81
CA GLY A 171 18.11 -18.14 -9.79
C GLY A 171 19.29 -18.89 -9.15
N GLY A 172 19.02 -19.74 -8.15
CA GLY A 172 20.06 -20.48 -7.40
C GLY A 172 20.83 -19.64 -6.37
N ARG A 173 20.38 -18.41 -6.08
CA ARG A 173 21.03 -17.49 -5.14
C ARG A 173 20.09 -17.05 -4.03
N CYS A 174 20.65 -16.72 -2.87
CA CYS A 174 19.88 -16.19 -1.74
C CYS A 174 19.22 -14.86 -2.12
N GLU A 175 17.91 -14.72 -1.89
CA GLU A 175 17.14 -13.50 -2.17
C GLU A 175 17.72 -12.25 -1.47
N ARG A 176 18.43 -12.44 -0.33
CA ARG A 176 18.88 -11.36 0.56
C ARG A 176 20.31 -10.93 0.27
N CYS A 177 21.24 -11.88 0.30
CA CYS A 177 22.67 -11.59 0.17
C CYS A 177 23.24 -11.89 -1.22
N GLY A 178 22.48 -12.56 -2.10
CA GLY A 178 22.90 -12.90 -3.46
C GLY A 178 23.97 -14.00 -3.55
N SER A 179 24.38 -14.60 -2.43
CA SER A 179 25.33 -15.72 -2.44
C SER A 179 24.74 -16.98 -3.09
N GLU A 180 25.60 -17.80 -3.68
CA GLU A 180 25.19 -19.07 -4.27
C GLU A 180 24.70 -20.03 -3.18
N VAL A 181 23.51 -20.59 -3.40
CA VAL A 181 22.87 -21.50 -2.46
C VAL A 181 23.40 -22.90 -2.69
N SER A 182 23.84 -23.54 -1.61
CA SER A 182 24.24 -24.95 -1.61
C SER A 182 23.14 -25.81 -0.99
N THR A 183 23.25 -27.12 -1.11
CA THR A 183 22.33 -28.05 -0.44
C THR A 183 23.01 -28.72 0.75
N ARG A 184 22.30 -28.86 1.88
CA ARG A 184 22.73 -29.64 3.04
C ARG A 184 21.64 -30.61 3.48
N GLU A 185 22.03 -31.76 4.01
CA GLU A 185 21.10 -32.71 4.63
C GLU A 185 20.91 -32.36 6.10
N LEU A 186 19.77 -31.77 6.46
CA LEU A 186 19.47 -31.34 7.83
C LEU A 186 18.08 -31.79 8.26
N THR A 187 17.90 -31.99 9.55
CA THR A 187 16.57 -32.16 10.16
C THR A 187 16.03 -30.79 10.50
N GLN A 188 14.90 -30.40 9.91
CA GLN A 188 14.34 -29.05 9.97
C GLN A 188 12.82 -29.08 10.13
N TRP A 189 12.25 -27.94 10.51
CA TRP A 189 10.80 -27.75 10.64
C TRP A 189 10.18 -27.24 9.36
N PHE A 190 9.04 -27.84 9.00
CA PHE A 190 8.27 -27.54 7.81
C PHE A 190 6.81 -27.27 8.17
N LEU A 191 6.17 -26.39 7.41
CA LEU A 191 4.72 -26.28 7.34
C LEU A 191 4.21 -26.97 6.08
N ARG A 192 3.18 -27.81 6.24
CA ARG A 192 2.58 -28.63 5.18
C ARG A 192 1.71 -27.80 4.22
N THR A 193 2.32 -26.85 3.52
CA THR A 193 1.67 -25.98 2.54
C THR A 193 1.09 -26.78 1.37
N THR A 194 1.71 -27.91 1.02
CA THR A 194 1.23 -28.78 -0.06
C THR A 194 -0.15 -29.38 0.21
N ALA A 195 -0.53 -29.55 1.48
CA ALA A 195 -1.88 -30.00 1.85
C ALA A 195 -2.99 -29.00 1.46
N TYR A 196 -2.62 -27.76 1.12
CA TYR A 196 -3.53 -26.70 0.71
C TYR A 196 -3.36 -26.30 -0.76
N ALA A 197 -2.53 -27.00 -1.54
CA ALA A 197 -2.21 -26.62 -2.93
C ALA A 197 -3.49 -26.50 -3.81
N ASP A 198 -4.39 -27.48 -3.73
CA ASP A 198 -5.68 -27.45 -4.45
C ASP A 198 -6.50 -26.20 -4.11
N ARG A 199 -6.65 -25.89 -2.81
CA ARG A 199 -7.42 -24.72 -2.36
C ARG A 199 -6.74 -23.40 -2.71
N LEU A 200 -5.42 -23.35 -2.65
CA LEU A 200 -4.63 -22.19 -3.08
C LEU A 200 -4.80 -21.90 -4.57
N LEU A 201 -5.07 -22.91 -5.41
CA LEU A 201 -5.39 -22.72 -6.83
C LEU A 201 -6.88 -22.40 -7.04
N ALA A 202 -7.78 -23.19 -6.45
CA ALA A 202 -9.23 -23.07 -6.67
C ALA A 202 -9.77 -21.70 -6.23
N ASP A 203 -9.32 -21.21 -5.07
CA ASP A 203 -9.80 -19.95 -4.51
C ASP A 203 -9.23 -18.71 -5.22
N MET A 204 -8.31 -18.86 -6.18
CA MET A 204 -7.87 -17.74 -7.02
C MET A 204 -9.01 -17.10 -7.80
N SER A 205 -10.08 -17.86 -8.09
CA SER A 205 -11.31 -17.32 -8.70
C SER A 205 -11.94 -16.18 -7.89
N GLN A 206 -11.74 -16.16 -6.57
CA GLN A 206 -12.20 -15.07 -5.69
C GLN A 206 -11.35 -13.80 -5.84
N LEU A 207 -10.12 -13.94 -6.36
CA LEU A 207 -9.12 -12.87 -6.47
C LEU A 207 -9.07 -12.26 -7.88
N GLU A 208 -9.57 -12.97 -8.88
CA GLU A 208 -9.58 -12.51 -10.28
C GLU A 208 -10.37 -11.20 -10.44
N GLY A 209 -9.77 -10.23 -11.13
CA GLY A 209 -10.32 -8.88 -11.29
C GLY A 209 -10.01 -7.93 -10.14
N HIS A 210 -9.53 -8.44 -8.99
CA HIS A 210 -9.15 -7.63 -7.83
C HIS A 210 -7.67 -7.72 -7.46
N TRP A 211 -6.98 -8.74 -7.95
CA TRP A 211 -5.52 -8.89 -7.88
C TRP A 211 -4.89 -8.75 -9.26
N PRO A 212 -3.65 -8.23 -9.37
CA PRO A 212 -2.96 -8.13 -10.65
C PRO A 212 -2.78 -9.51 -11.29
N ALA A 213 -3.15 -9.64 -12.56
CA ALA A 213 -3.12 -10.92 -13.28
C ALA A 213 -1.72 -11.57 -13.31
N HIS A 214 -0.65 -10.76 -13.33
CA HIS A 214 0.71 -11.25 -13.31
C HIS A 214 1.07 -11.92 -11.97
N ILE A 215 0.58 -11.41 -10.83
CA ILE A 215 0.78 -12.02 -9.49
C ILE A 215 0.07 -13.38 -9.41
N LEU A 216 -1.18 -13.45 -9.85
CA LEU A 216 -1.93 -14.71 -9.89
C LEU A 216 -1.22 -15.73 -10.80
N THR A 217 -0.69 -15.29 -11.94
CA THR A 217 0.07 -16.13 -12.86
C THR A 217 1.36 -16.65 -12.21
N MET A 218 2.11 -15.80 -11.51
CA MET A 218 3.29 -16.22 -10.76
C MET A 218 2.95 -17.29 -9.71
N GLN A 219 1.87 -17.10 -8.93
CA GLN A 219 1.44 -18.10 -7.95
C GLN A 219 1.00 -19.42 -8.60
N ARG A 220 0.25 -19.38 -9.72
CA ARG A 220 -0.12 -20.61 -10.45
C ARG A 220 1.11 -21.39 -10.91
N ASN A 221 2.07 -20.70 -11.49
CA ASN A 221 3.31 -21.32 -11.97
C ASN A 221 4.15 -21.89 -10.82
N TRP A 222 4.17 -21.19 -9.68
CA TRP A 222 4.87 -21.63 -8.47
C TRP A 222 4.21 -22.86 -7.85
N ILE A 223 2.88 -22.87 -7.76
CA ILE A 223 2.16 -23.99 -7.16
C ILE A 223 2.24 -25.23 -8.06
N GLY A 224 2.16 -25.05 -9.38
CA GLY A 224 2.02 -26.14 -10.34
C GLY A 224 0.56 -26.56 -10.51
N HIS A 225 0.33 -27.71 -11.14
CA HIS A 225 -1.01 -28.23 -11.44
C HIS A 225 -1.12 -29.67 -10.96
N PRO A 226 -2.29 -30.12 -10.45
CA PRO A 226 -2.47 -31.52 -10.13
C PRO A 226 -2.33 -32.42 -11.38
N PRO A 227 -1.82 -33.67 -11.23
CA PRO A 227 -1.39 -34.30 -9.97
C PRO A 227 0.03 -33.92 -9.52
N ASP A 228 0.80 -33.22 -10.35
CA ASP A 228 2.23 -32.94 -10.14
C ASP A 228 2.46 -31.50 -9.67
N TYR A 229 2.32 -31.26 -8.36
CA TYR A 229 2.62 -29.96 -7.77
C TYR A 229 4.12 -29.63 -7.79
N HIS A 230 4.44 -28.38 -8.13
CA HIS A 230 5.78 -27.82 -7.97
C HIS A 230 6.01 -27.29 -6.55
N LEU A 231 4.92 -26.87 -5.88
CA LEU A 231 4.95 -26.41 -4.49
C LEU A 231 5.57 -27.48 -3.60
N ARG A 232 6.45 -27.04 -2.71
CA ARG A 232 7.01 -27.89 -1.65
C ARG A 232 6.58 -27.36 -0.29
N ASP A 233 6.64 -28.24 0.70
CA ASP A 233 6.37 -27.84 2.08
C ASP A 233 7.38 -26.79 2.55
N TRP A 234 6.87 -25.81 3.30
CA TRP A 234 7.58 -24.59 3.60
C TRP A 234 8.53 -24.79 4.78
N LEU A 235 9.83 -24.68 4.52
CA LEU A 235 10.88 -24.75 5.54
C LEU A 235 10.89 -23.46 6.39
N ILE A 236 10.58 -23.58 7.69
CA ILE A 236 10.42 -22.43 8.61
C ILE A 236 11.48 -22.30 9.70
N SER A 237 12.23 -23.35 10.06
CA SER A 237 13.28 -23.23 11.08
C SER A 237 14.52 -22.51 10.54
N ARG A 238 15.18 -21.71 11.38
CA ARG A 238 16.38 -20.92 11.05
C ARG A 238 17.41 -21.06 12.17
N GLN A 239 18.68 -21.23 11.80
CA GLN A 239 19.81 -21.37 12.74
C GLN A 239 20.32 -19.99 13.19
N ARG A 240 19.40 -19.15 13.65
CA ARG A 240 19.60 -17.72 13.89
C ARG A 240 19.09 -17.33 15.26
N PHE A 241 19.65 -16.26 15.84
CA PHE A 241 19.27 -15.79 17.18
C PHE A 241 18.02 -14.93 17.12
N TRP A 242 17.97 -13.96 16.21
CA TRP A 242 16.93 -12.94 16.18
C TRP A 242 15.68 -13.41 15.41
N GLY A 243 14.90 -14.29 16.03
CA GLY A 243 13.62 -14.76 15.51
C GLY A 243 12.75 -15.32 16.64
N CYS A 244 11.49 -15.63 16.33
CA CYS A 244 10.57 -16.23 17.28
C CYS A 244 11.04 -17.65 17.68
N PRO A 245 11.30 -17.97 18.96
CA PRO A 245 11.72 -19.32 19.36
C PRO A 245 10.67 -20.38 19.03
N ILE A 246 11.08 -21.53 18.50
CA ILE A 246 10.18 -22.66 18.26
C ILE A 246 9.73 -23.24 19.62
N PRO A 247 8.43 -23.32 19.93
CA PRO A 247 7.92 -23.71 21.26
C PRO A 247 7.88 -25.24 21.42
N ILE A 248 8.97 -25.94 21.11
CA ILE A 248 9.10 -27.39 21.24
C ILE A 248 10.24 -27.74 22.21
N VAL A 249 10.02 -28.80 23.00
CA VAL A 249 11.01 -29.44 23.86
C VAL A 249 11.29 -30.85 23.33
N HIS A 250 12.57 -31.17 23.12
CA HIS A 250 13.08 -32.47 22.71
C HIS A 250 13.40 -33.32 23.94
N CYS A 251 12.64 -34.38 24.14
CA CYS A 251 12.82 -35.35 25.23
C CYS A 251 13.19 -36.72 24.67
N ASP A 252 14.22 -37.35 25.20
CA ASP A 252 14.70 -38.67 24.74
C ASP A 252 13.62 -39.77 24.89
N SER A 253 12.70 -39.61 25.84
CA SER A 253 11.59 -40.57 26.07
C SER A 253 10.29 -40.18 25.38
N CYS A 254 9.95 -38.89 25.34
CA CYS A 254 8.65 -38.42 24.83
C CYS A 254 8.69 -37.93 23.38
N GLY A 255 9.88 -37.74 22.80
CA GLY A 255 10.05 -37.13 21.48
C GLY A 255 9.89 -35.61 21.51
N GLU A 256 9.24 -35.08 20.49
CA GLU A 256 8.90 -33.66 20.35
C GLU A 256 7.64 -33.34 21.18
N VAL A 257 7.78 -32.45 22.16
CA VAL A 257 6.68 -32.06 23.05
C VAL A 257 6.47 -30.55 22.96
N GLY A 258 5.24 -30.13 22.68
CA GLY A 258 4.86 -28.72 22.70
C GLY A 258 5.00 -28.11 24.10
N VAL A 259 5.49 -26.88 24.17
CA VAL A 259 5.46 -26.07 25.40
C VAL A 259 3.98 -25.77 25.75
N PRO A 260 3.56 -25.91 27.02
CA PRO A 260 2.20 -25.57 27.44
C PRO A 260 1.80 -24.12 27.14
N ASP A 261 0.51 -23.89 26.84
CA ASP A 261 -0.01 -22.56 26.47
C ASP A 261 0.22 -21.49 27.57
N ASP A 262 0.16 -21.87 28.83
CA ASP A 262 0.38 -21.01 30.01
C ASP A 262 1.87 -20.72 30.29
N GLU A 263 2.78 -21.44 29.64
CA GLU A 263 4.23 -21.18 29.67
C GLU A 263 4.69 -20.30 28.49
N LEU A 264 3.80 -19.91 27.58
CA LEU A 264 4.12 -18.99 26.48
C LEU A 264 4.14 -17.53 26.95
N PRO A 265 5.02 -16.68 26.38
CA PRO A 265 5.99 -17.00 25.34
C PRO A 265 7.29 -17.63 25.85
N VAL A 266 7.87 -18.53 25.04
CA VAL A 266 9.30 -18.86 25.16
C VAL A 266 10.10 -17.66 24.68
N ARG A 267 10.76 -16.95 25.60
CA ARG A 267 11.53 -15.73 25.31
C ARG A 267 12.96 -16.05 24.89
N LEU A 268 13.54 -15.22 24.03
CA LEU A 268 14.97 -15.28 23.70
C LEU A 268 15.82 -15.01 24.96
N PRO A 269 16.96 -15.71 25.13
CA PRO A 269 17.93 -15.42 26.19
C PRO A 269 18.70 -14.12 25.91
N ASP A 270 19.25 -13.48 26.96
CA ASP A 270 20.15 -12.32 26.82
C ASP A 270 21.56 -12.78 26.40
N LEU A 271 21.76 -12.94 25.10
CA LEU A 271 23.06 -13.23 24.49
C LEU A 271 23.65 -11.97 23.87
N ARG A 272 24.97 -11.77 23.97
CA ARG A 272 25.65 -10.57 23.47
C ARG A 272 26.99 -10.87 22.79
N GLY A 273 27.42 -9.94 21.94
CA GLY A 273 28.74 -9.97 21.29
C GLY A 273 28.99 -11.26 20.52
N ALA A 274 30.16 -11.89 20.74
CA ALA A 274 30.57 -13.12 20.03
C ALA A 274 29.60 -14.31 20.23
N ALA A 275 28.75 -14.29 21.27
CA ALA A 275 27.74 -15.33 21.48
C ALA A 275 26.62 -15.28 20.43
N LEU A 276 26.42 -14.14 19.76
CA LEU A 276 25.42 -13.95 18.70
C LEU A 276 25.92 -14.31 17.30
N ALA A 277 27.22 -14.52 17.13
CA ALA A 277 27.80 -14.75 15.81
C ALA A 277 27.27 -16.08 15.23
N PRO A 278 26.64 -16.07 14.04
CA PRO A 278 26.12 -17.29 13.44
C PRO A 278 27.28 -18.24 13.11
N LYS A 279 27.17 -19.49 13.56
CA LYS A 279 28.09 -20.60 13.26
C LYS A 279 27.38 -21.60 12.33
N ASP A 280 27.90 -22.82 12.19
CA ASP A 280 27.16 -23.91 11.53
C ASP A 280 25.99 -24.47 12.38
N VAL A 281 25.80 -23.94 13.60
CA VAL A 281 24.71 -24.25 14.53
C VAL A 281 24.09 -22.95 15.06
N SER A 282 22.83 -23.01 15.47
CA SER A 282 22.11 -21.85 16.04
C SER A 282 22.88 -21.25 17.23
N PRO A 283 22.98 -19.91 17.33
CA PRO A 283 23.55 -19.24 18.50
C PRO A 283 22.87 -19.63 19.82
N LEU A 284 21.58 -19.96 19.79
CA LEU A 284 20.81 -20.37 20.98
C LEU A 284 21.34 -21.67 21.61
N ALA A 285 21.98 -22.55 20.81
CA ALA A 285 22.55 -23.78 21.31
C ALA A 285 23.68 -23.56 22.33
N ALA A 286 24.32 -22.38 22.32
CA ALA A 286 25.36 -22.03 23.30
C ALA A 286 24.79 -21.58 24.66
N ALA A 287 23.49 -21.26 24.74
CA ALA A 287 22.83 -20.81 25.97
C ALA A 287 22.36 -22.02 26.80
N THR A 288 23.29 -22.79 27.39
CA THR A 288 23.01 -24.07 28.06
C THR A 288 21.92 -24.00 29.13
N ASP A 289 21.85 -22.90 29.87
CA ASP A 289 20.87 -22.68 30.94
C ASP A 289 19.46 -22.40 30.39
N TRP A 290 19.38 -21.80 29.20
CA TRP A 290 18.12 -21.57 28.51
C TRP A 290 17.63 -22.84 27.80
N VAL A 291 18.56 -23.61 27.23
CA VAL A 291 18.27 -24.86 26.49
C VAL A 291 17.80 -25.97 27.43
N SER A 292 18.40 -26.10 28.62
CA SER A 292 18.15 -27.22 29.53
C SER A 292 16.87 -27.00 30.33
N VAL A 293 15.84 -27.80 30.06
CA VAL A 293 14.53 -27.70 30.72
C VAL A 293 13.97 -29.09 31.03
N PRO A 294 13.10 -29.24 32.04
CA PRO A 294 12.35 -30.48 32.20
C PRO A 294 11.38 -30.67 31.03
N CYS A 295 11.13 -31.92 30.65
CA CYS A 295 10.08 -32.26 29.70
C CYS A 295 8.72 -31.91 30.31
N PRO A 296 7.87 -31.11 29.64
CA PRO A 296 6.56 -30.74 30.19
C PRO A 296 5.60 -31.93 30.29
N LYS A 297 5.89 -33.06 29.63
CA LYS A 297 5.08 -34.29 29.68
C LYS A 297 5.49 -35.26 30.79
N CYS A 298 6.78 -35.48 31.02
CA CYS A 298 7.27 -36.51 31.95
C CYS A 298 8.23 -36.02 33.04
N GLY A 299 8.62 -34.74 33.02
CA GLY A 299 9.56 -34.15 33.97
C GLY A 299 11.04 -34.52 33.79
N ALA A 300 11.37 -35.48 32.91
CA ALA A 300 12.75 -35.88 32.66
C ALA A 300 13.57 -34.73 32.02
N PRO A 301 14.91 -34.72 32.17
CA PRO A 301 15.76 -33.75 31.48
C PRO A 301 15.50 -33.75 29.96
N ALA A 302 15.31 -32.56 29.40
CA ALA A 302 15.01 -32.34 28.00
C ALA A 302 15.70 -31.05 27.51
N ARG A 303 15.56 -30.75 26.21
CA ARG A 303 16.19 -29.59 25.59
C ARG A 303 15.18 -28.79 24.78
N ARG A 304 15.16 -27.47 24.93
CA ARG A 304 14.40 -26.60 24.01
C ARG A 304 14.92 -26.78 22.58
N ASP A 305 14.04 -26.59 21.61
CA ASP A 305 14.46 -26.35 20.24
C ASP A 305 15.31 -25.06 20.18
N THR A 306 16.41 -25.12 19.44
CA THR A 306 17.37 -24.02 19.33
C THR A 306 17.23 -23.25 18.03
N ASP A 307 16.41 -23.71 17.09
CA ASP A 307 16.09 -22.94 15.90
C ASP A 307 15.00 -21.90 16.21
N THR A 308 15.01 -20.83 15.42
CA THR A 308 13.96 -19.81 15.42
C THR A 308 13.07 -19.96 14.20
N ILE A 309 11.86 -19.43 14.28
CA ILE A 309 10.89 -19.39 13.19
C ILE A 309 11.27 -18.24 12.24
N ASP A 310 11.21 -18.50 10.93
CA ASP A 310 11.44 -17.49 9.89
C ASP A 310 10.41 -16.34 9.94
N THR A 311 10.89 -15.13 9.65
CA THR A 311 10.12 -13.88 9.65
C THR A 311 8.84 -13.93 8.81
N PHE A 312 8.80 -14.75 7.75
CA PHE A 312 7.61 -14.89 6.93
C PHE A 312 6.44 -15.55 7.65
N VAL A 313 6.69 -16.29 8.73
CA VAL A 313 5.63 -16.80 9.60
C VAL A 313 5.00 -15.65 10.38
N ASP A 314 5.80 -14.74 10.94
CA ASP A 314 5.26 -13.57 11.66
C ASP A 314 4.45 -12.67 10.73
N SER A 315 4.93 -12.42 9.51
CA SER A 315 4.23 -11.61 8.51
C SER A 315 3.09 -12.33 7.76
N SER A 316 2.83 -13.61 8.03
CA SER A 316 1.73 -14.34 7.37
C SER A 316 0.34 -14.08 7.97
N TRP A 317 0.26 -13.42 9.14
CA TRP A 317 -1.00 -13.19 9.85
C TRP A 317 -1.11 -11.82 10.55
N TYR A 318 -0.09 -10.96 10.46
CA TYR A 318 -0.02 -9.67 11.16
C TYR A 318 -1.22 -8.74 10.90
N PHE A 319 -1.79 -8.79 9.70
CA PHE A 319 -2.99 -8.04 9.32
C PHE A 319 -4.23 -8.46 10.12
N LEU A 320 -4.25 -9.64 10.73
CA LEU A 320 -5.33 -10.05 11.62
C LEU A 320 -5.15 -9.48 13.04
N ARG A 321 -3.93 -9.10 13.42
CA ARG A 321 -3.59 -8.56 14.75
C ARG A 321 -3.90 -7.07 14.88
N TYR A 322 -3.71 -6.29 13.82
CA TYR A 322 -3.89 -4.83 13.83
C TYR A 322 -5.23 -4.29 14.35
N PRO A 323 -6.40 -4.93 14.11
CA PRO A 323 -7.66 -4.41 14.63
C PRO A 323 -7.67 -4.21 16.14
N ASN A 324 -6.92 -5.06 16.88
CA ASN A 324 -6.74 -4.91 18.33
C ASN A 324 -5.40 -5.53 18.77
N PRO A 325 -4.27 -4.81 18.64
CA PRO A 325 -2.95 -5.36 18.94
C PRO A 325 -2.71 -5.60 20.43
N ALA A 326 -3.57 -5.05 21.29
CA ALA A 326 -3.53 -5.23 22.74
C ALA A 326 -4.29 -6.48 23.23
N TYR A 327 -5.09 -7.14 22.37
CA TYR A 327 -5.89 -8.29 22.75
C TYR A 327 -5.05 -9.45 23.30
N ASP A 328 -5.34 -9.95 24.50
CA ASP A 328 -4.48 -10.91 25.21
C ASP A 328 -5.13 -12.29 25.44
N GLN A 329 -6.38 -12.48 25.01
CA GLN A 329 -7.11 -13.75 25.14
C GLN A 329 -6.96 -14.65 23.90
N GLY A 330 -6.18 -14.25 22.90
CA GLY A 330 -5.96 -14.99 21.65
C GLY A 330 -5.05 -14.23 20.67
N PRO A 331 -4.74 -14.83 19.50
CA PRO A 331 -3.89 -14.21 18.49
C PRO A 331 -4.46 -12.88 17.98
N PHE A 332 -5.78 -12.74 17.93
CA PHE A 332 -6.49 -11.52 17.57
C PHE A 332 -7.89 -11.57 18.16
N ASP A 333 -8.51 -10.40 18.28
CA ASP A 333 -9.85 -10.23 18.83
C ASP A 333 -10.91 -10.75 17.85
N PRO A 334 -11.67 -11.81 18.20
CA PRO A 334 -12.70 -12.38 17.32
C PRO A 334 -13.80 -11.38 16.94
N ALA A 335 -14.04 -10.34 17.74
CA ALA A 335 -15.04 -9.32 17.45
C ALA A 335 -14.53 -8.22 16.51
N ALA A 336 -13.21 -8.05 16.41
CA ALA A 336 -12.58 -6.99 15.61
C ALA A 336 -11.90 -7.52 14.33
N VAL A 337 -11.52 -8.80 14.30
CA VAL A 337 -10.87 -9.43 13.15
C VAL A 337 -11.73 -9.34 11.90
N ARG A 338 -11.10 -9.08 10.76
CA ARG A 338 -11.76 -8.91 9.47
C ARG A 338 -10.80 -9.09 8.32
N GLN A 339 -11.38 -9.43 7.16
CA GLN A 339 -10.67 -9.44 5.89
C GLN A 339 -10.21 -8.01 5.53
N VAL A 340 -9.03 -7.88 4.91
CA VAL A 340 -8.51 -6.59 4.43
C VAL A 340 -9.24 -6.21 3.13
N ASP A 341 -9.79 -4.99 3.06
CA ASP A 341 -10.45 -4.50 1.84
C ASP A 341 -9.45 -4.19 0.73
N GLN A 342 -8.31 -3.60 1.08
CA GLN A 342 -7.26 -3.21 0.14
C GLN A 342 -5.88 -3.44 0.76
N TYR A 343 -5.05 -4.22 0.07
CA TYR A 343 -3.65 -4.44 0.42
C TYR A 343 -2.73 -3.75 -0.59
N PHE A 344 -1.66 -3.13 -0.12
CA PHE A 344 -0.57 -2.59 -0.95
C PHE A 344 0.74 -3.29 -0.61
N GLY A 345 1.49 -3.72 -1.62
CA GLY A 345 2.76 -4.40 -1.41
C GLY A 345 3.47 -4.70 -2.72
N GLY A 346 4.79 -4.85 -2.68
CA GLY A 346 5.58 -5.02 -3.89
C GLY A 346 5.40 -6.39 -4.57
N PRO A 347 5.57 -6.47 -5.90
CA PRO A 347 5.41 -7.71 -6.68
C PRO A 347 6.46 -8.78 -6.34
N GLU A 348 7.59 -8.41 -5.72
CA GLU A 348 8.62 -9.33 -5.23
C GLU A 348 8.08 -10.34 -4.21
N HIS A 349 6.96 -10.03 -3.56
CA HIS A 349 6.34 -10.88 -2.56
C HIS A 349 5.26 -11.83 -3.10
N ALA A 350 5.11 -11.94 -4.42
CA ALA A 350 4.10 -12.76 -5.11
C ALA A 350 4.04 -14.22 -4.61
N VAL A 351 5.19 -14.89 -4.52
CA VAL A 351 5.28 -16.31 -4.13
C VAL A 351 5.78 -16.52 -2.70
N LEU A 352 6.12 -15.43 -2.00
CA LEU A 352 6.55 -15.39 -0.61
C LEU A 352 5.35 -15.02 0.27
N HIS A 353 5.40 -13.83 0.88
CA HIS A 353 4.40 -13.33 1.81
C HIS A 353 2.96 -13.47 1.28
N LEU A 354 2.69 -13.11 0.02
CA LEU A 354 1.33 -13.18 -0.52
C LEU A 354 0.82 -14.62 -0.63
N LEU A 355 1.69 -15.62 -0.84
CA LEU A 355 1.30 -17.03 -0.83
C LEU A 355 1.13 -17.54 0.61
N TYR A 356 2.06 -17.19 1.50
CA TYR A 356 2.02 -17.59 2.91
C TYR A 356 0.82 -17.02 3.66
N ALA A 357 0.45 -15.76 3.41
CA ALA A 357 -0.74 -15.14 3.99
C ALA A 357 -2.03 -15.86 3.59
N ARG A 358 -2.12 -16.28 2.32
CA ARG A 358 -3.25 -17.08 1.82
C ARG A 358 -3.31 -18.46 2.49
N PHE A 359 -2.16 -19.14 2.59
CA PHE A 359 -2.07 -20.42 3.28
C PHE A 359 -2.50 -20.29 4.76
N PHE A 360 -1.93 -19.33 5.50
CA PHE A 360 -2.28 -19.09 6.90
C PHE A 360 -3.77 -18.79 7.07
N THR A 361 -4.33 -17.94 6.23
CA THR A 361 -5.77 -17.60 6.28
C THR A 361 -6.65 -18.84 6.13
N LYS A 362 -6.31 -19.75 5.20
CA LYS A 362 -7.05 -21.00 5.01
C LYS A 362 -6.92 -21.94 6.21
N VAL A 363 -5.73 -22.05 6.80
CA VAL A 363 -5.56 -22.83 8.04
C VAL A 363 -6.38 -22.22 9.18
N LEU A 364 -6.35 -20.89 9.34
CA LEU A 364 -7.12 -20.19 10.37
C LEU A 364 -8.63 -20.33 10.17
N TYR A 365 -9.09 -20.37 8.92
CA TYR A 365 -10.48 -20.69 8.57
C TYR A 365 -10.85 -22.11 9.02
N ASP A 366 -10.01 -23.10 8.73
CA ASP A 366 -10.23 -24.48 9.14
C ASP A 366 -10.16 -24.67 10.68
N LEU A 367 -9.47 -23.76 11.38
CA LEU A 367 -9.46 -23.66 12.84
C LEU A 367 -10.70 -22.97 13.42
N GLY A 368 -11.57 -22.39 12.58
CA GLY A 368 -12.73 -21.60 13.00
C GLY A 368 -12.36 -20.25 13.64
N LEU A 369 -11.16 -19.73 13.37
CA LEU A 369 -10.69 -18.45 13.92
C LEU A 369 -11.06 -17.25 13.03
N VAL A 370 -11.31 -17.47 11.74
CA VAL A 370 -11.81 -16.48 10.79
C VAL A 370 -12.89 -17.10 9.91
N ASP A 371 -13.76 -16.28 9.32
CA ASP A 371 -14.88 -16.70 8.46
C ASP A 371 -14.64 -16.50 6.95
N PHE A 372 -13.41 -16.12 6.57
CA PHE A 372 -12.97 -15.92 5.19
C PHE A 372 -11.76 -16.78 4.83
N THR A 373 -11.62 -17.13 3.55
CA THR A 373 -10.57 -18.04 3.05
C THR A 373 -9.43 -17.33 2.31
N GLU A 374 -9.55 -16.03 2.06
CA GLU A 374 -8.54 -15.21 1.39
C GLU A 374 -8.30 -13.92 2.22
N PRO A 375 -7.04 -13.51 2.47
CA PRO A 375 -6.75 -12.42 3.40
C PRO A 375 -7.07 -11.03 2.86
N PHE A 376 -6.90 -10.83 1.55
CA PHE A 376 -6.95 -9.52 0.91
C PHE A 376 -7.98 -9.53 -0.22
N ARG A 377 -9.04 -8.74 -0.07
CA ARG A 377 -10.10 -8.62 -1.07
C ARG A 377 -9.61 -7.99 -2.37
N ALA A 378 -8.73 -6.99 -2.28
CA ALA A 378 -8.04 -6.39 -3.40
C ALA A 378 -6.55 -6.20 -3.12
N LEU A 379 -5.74 -6.30 -4.17
CA LEU A 379 -4.29 -6.11 -4.11
C LEU A 379 -3.88 -5.06 -5.14
N THR A 380 -3.09 -4.09 -4.71
CA THR A 380 -2.37 -3.19 -5.62
C THR A 380 -0.88 -3.38 -5.39
N THR A 381 -0.17 -3.74 -6.45
CA THR A 381 1.28 -3.88 -6.42
C THR A 381 1.92 -2.66 -7.04
N GLN A 382 2.69 -1.92 -6.25
CA GLN A 382 3.46 -0.80 -6.77
C GLN A 382 4.68 -1.29 -7.56
N GLY A 383 5.08 -0.55 -8.60
CA GLY A 383 6.35 -0.75 -9.29
C GLY A 383 7.55 -0.39 -8.40
N HIS A 384 8.75 -0.57 -8.93
CA HIS A 384 9.98 -0.19 -8.24
C HIS A 384 10.35 1.26 -8.58
N VAL A 385 10.79 1.99 -7.55
CA VAL A 385 11.60 3.19 -7.76
C VAL A 385 13.01 2.77 -8.14
N ILE A 386 13.42 3.09 -9.37
CA ILE A 386 14.76 2.83 -9.92
C ILE A 386 15.53 4.14 -10.10
N LEU A 387 16.83 4.06 -10.38
CA LEU A 387 17.66 5.22 -10.70
C LEU A 387 18.54 4.93 -11.91
N ASN A 388 18.37 5.71 -12.98
CA ASN A 388 19.05 5.57 -14.27
C ASN A 388 18.93 4.13 -14.85
N GLY A 389 17.70 3.61 -14.87
CA GLY A 389 17.38 2.27 -15.38
C GLY A 389 17.81 1.11 -14.48
N ALA A 390 18.31 1.37 -13.27
CA ALA A 390 18.81 0.35 -12.36
C ALA A 390 18.10 0.36 -11.00
N ALA A 391 17.72 -0.83 -10.51
CA ALA A 391 17.18 -0.99 -9.15
C ALA A 391 18.12 -0.38 -8.09
N MET A 392 17.55 0.40 -7.17
CA MET A 392 18.26 1.05 -6.09
C MET A 392 18.75 0.04 -5.05
N SER A 393 20.00 0.18 -4.60
CA SER A 393 20.55 -0.64 -3.51
C SER A 393 21.76 0.02 -2.87
N LYS A 394 21.98 -0.29 -1.59
CA LYS A 394 23.15 0.22 -0.84
C LYS A 394 24.48 -0.21 -1.49
N SER A 395 24.57 -1.43 -2.03
CA SER A 395 25.79 -1.96 -2.65
C SER A 395 26.15 -1.28 -3.97
N LYS A 396 25.16 -0.81 -4.74
CA LYS A 396 25.37 -0.03 -5.97
C LYS A 396 25.66 1.45 -5.70
N GLY A 397 25.52 1.92 -4.47
CA GLY A 397 25.72 3.32 -4.10
C GLY A 397 24.74 4.30 -4.75
N ASN A 398 23.62 3.80 -5.30
CA ASN A 398 22.63 4.58 -6.06
C ASN A 398 21.34 4.82 -5.25
N MET A 399 21.39 4.66 -3.93
CA MET A 399 20.25 4.93 -3.05
C MET A 399 19.93 6.41 -2.99
N VAL A 400 18.63 6.73 -3.07
CA VAL A 400 18.13 8.08 -2.80
C VAL A 400 17.47 8.06 -1.41
N ASP A 401 18.01 8.88 -0.51
CA ASP A 401 17.52 9.01 0.85
C ASP A 401 16.25 9.88 0.91
N LEU A 402 15.19 9.37 1.55
CA LEU A 402 13.92 10.08 1.65
C LEU A 402 14.04 11.34 2.54
N GLY A 403 14.78 11.25 3.64
CA GLY A 403 14.98 12.35 4.58
C GLY A 403 15.67 13.55 3.92
N GLU A 404 16.65 13.31 3.06
CA GLU A 404 17.30 14.34 2.23
C GLU A 404 16.32 14.99 1.26
N GLN A 405 15.51 14.21 0.54
CA GLN A 405 14.53 14.75 -0.41
C GLN A 405 13.47 15.61 0.30
N ILE A 406 12.95 15.15 1.44
CA ILE A 406 11.99 15.90 2.24
C ILE A 406 12.63 17.19 2.79
N SER A 407 13.88 17.13 3.23
CA SER A 407 14.56 18.31 3.80
C SER A 407 14.85 19.38 2.73
N LYS A 408 15.02 18.96 1.48
CA LYS A 408 15.26 19.83 0.32
C LYS A 408 13.99 20.40 -0.30
N TYR A 409 12.94 19.59 -0.46
CA TYR A 409 11.75 19.96 -1.24
C TYR A 409 10.46 20.06 -0.41
N GLY A 410 10.44 19.51 0.80
CA GLY A 410 9.24 19.36 1.62
C GLY A 410 8.45 18.09 1.32
N VAL A 411 7.68 17.64 2.32
CA VAL A 411 6.93 16.37 2.27
C VAL A 411 5.95 16.34 1.11
N ASP A 412 5.11 17.38 0.99
CA ASP A 412 4.08 17.47 -0.04
C ASP A 412 4.65 17.42 -1.46
N ALA A 413 5.80 18.07 -1.70
CA ALA A 413 6.40 18.11 -3.02
C ALA A 413 6.94 16.73 -3.42
N VAL A 414 7.54 16.01 -2.48
CA VAL A 414 8.00 14.63 -2.68
C VAL A 414 6.82 13.70 -2.92
N ARG A 415 5.81 13.72 -2.05
CA ARG A 415 4.59 12.89 -2.20
C ARG A 415 3.90 13.13 -3.54
N LEU A 416 3.66 14.38 -3.88
CA LEU A 416 3.01 14.75 -5.13
C LEU A 416 3.84 14.32 -6.34
N ALA A 417 5.16 14.47 -6.29
CA ALA A 417 6.04 14.03 -7.37
C ALA A 417 6.00 12.52 -7.57
N MET A 418 5.94 11.73 -6.48
CA MET A 418 5.84 10.27 -6.56
C MET A 418 4.51 9.83 -7.16
N VAL A 419 3.40 10.28 -6.59
CA VAL A 419 2.06 9.89 -7.07
C VAL A 419 1.79 10.37 -8.50
N PHE A 420 2.46 11.43 -8.95
CA PHE A 420 2.30 11.95 -10.31
C PHE A 420 3.23 11.28 -11.35
N ALA A 421 4.29 10.60 -10.92
CA ALA A 421 5.33 10.09 -11.81
C ALA A 421 4.80 9.08 -12.84
N GLY A 422 3.90 8.18 -12.42
CA GLY A 422 3.38 7.13 -13.27
C GLY A 422 2.17 6.42 -12.66
N PRO A 423 1.58 5.45 -13.38
CA PRO A 423 0.65 4.50 -12.78
C PRO A 423 1.32 3.75 -11.61
N PRO A 424 0.60 3.45 -10.51
CA PRO A 424 1.17 2.74 -9.37
C PRO A 424 1.94 1.47 -9.74
N GLU A 425 1.44 0.70 -10.71
CA GLU A 425 1.96 -0.60 -11.11
C GLU A 425 3.22 -0.58 -11.99
N GLU A 426 3.66 0.60 -12.45
CA GLU A 426 4.82 0.75 -13.33
C GLU A 426 6.06 1.18 -12.54
N ASP A 427 7.23 0.69 -12.96
CA ASP A 427 8.50 1.18 -12.41
C ASP A 427 8.68 2.67 -12.75
N ILE A 428 9.19 3.44 -11.80
CA ILE A 428 9.49 4.86 -11.99
C ILE A 428 10.99 5.12 -11.85
N ASP A 429 11.58 5.82 -12.82
CA ASP A 429 12.97 6.24 -12.72
C ASP A 429 13.07 7.59 -12.00
N TRP A 430 13.69 7.60 -10.82
CA TRP A 430 13.89 8.80 -10.04
C TRP A 430 14.65 9.90 -10.80
N ALA A 431 15.49 9.54 -11.78
CA ALA A 431 16.18 10.51 -12.62
C ALA A 431 15.22 11.39 -13.44
N ASP A 432 14.03 10.88 -13.77
CA ASP A 432 13.02 11.58 -14.57
C ASP A 432 12.03 12.38 -13.72
N ILE A 433 12.15 12.32 -12.40
CA ILE A 433 11.19 12.90 -11.45
C ILE A 433 11.71 14.24 -10.93
N SER A 434 10.83 15.25 -10.94
CA SER A 434 11.18 16.61 -10.52
C SER A 434 10.34 17.12 -9.35
N PRO A 435 10.75 16.87 -8.09
CA PRO A 435 10.10 17.46 -6.92
C PRO A 435 10.07 18.99 -6.96
N GLY A 436 11.05 19.63 -7.61
CA GLY A 436 11.06 21.08 -7.82
C GLY A 436 9.88 21.58 -8.64
N GLY A 437 9.36 20.78 -9.59
CA GLY A 437 8.12 21.06 -10.30
C GLY A 437 6.92 21.09 -9.35
N SER A 438 6.83 20.10 -8.46
CA SER A 438 5.81 20.02 -7.42
C SER A 438 5.85 21.20 -6.46
N VAL A 439 7.03 21.65 -6.01
CA VAL A 439 7.17 22.87 -5.19
C VAL A 439 6.54 24.09 -5.88
N ARG A 440 6.83 24.30 -7.17
CA ARG A 440 6.26 25.42 -7.93
C ARG A 440 4.74 25.29 -8.07
N PHE A 441 4.23 24.08 -8.29
CA PHE A 441 2.79 23.84 -8.36
C PHE A 441 2.09 24.11 -7.03
N LEU A 442 2.63 23.61 -5.91
CA LEU A 442 2.08 23.81 -4.56
C LEU A 442 2.10 25.29 -4.17
N SER A 443 3.19 26.01 -4.45
CA SER A 443 3.26 27.46 -4.23
C SER A 443 2.17 28.22 -5.00
N ARG A 444 1.94 27.89 -6.28
CA ARG A 444 0.87 28.50 -7.08
C ARG A 444 -0.51 28.14 -6.52
N THR A 445 -0.69 26.89 -6.11
CA THR A 445 -1.97 26.41 -5.57
C THR A 445 -2.32 27.10 -4.27
N LEU A 446 -1.36 27.22 -3.34
CA LEU A 446 -1.53 27.98 -2.09
C LEU A 446 -1.85 29.46 -2.34
N SER A 447 -1.30 30.07 -3.39
CA SER A 447 -1.58 31.48 -3.70
C SER A 447 -3.04 31.75 -4.11
N LEU A 448 -3.81 30.71 -4.48
CA LEU A 448 -5.23 30.87 -4.78
C LEU A 448 -6.03 31.39 -3.58
N THR A 449 -5.60 31.09 -2.36
CA THR A 449 -6.32 31.52 -1.14
C THR A 449 -6.32 33.03 -0.96
N THR A 450 -5.38 33.76 -1.58
CA THR A 450 -5.35 35.23 -1.48
C THR A 450 -6.37 35.90 -2.39
N ARG A 451 -7.02 35.13 -3.28
CA ARG A 451 -8.01 35.63 -4.23
C ARG A 451 -9.44 35.55 -3.70
N VAL A 452 -9.63 34.85 -2.59
CA VAL A 452 -10.93 34.65 -1.95
C VAL A 452 -10.86 35.20 -0.53
N PRO A 453 -11.91 35.88 -0.04
CA PRO A 453 -11.91 36.38 1.32
C PRO A 453 -11.84 35.23 2.31
N ALA A 454 -11.11 35.42 3.41
CA ALA A 454 -11.27 34.58 4.59
C ALA A 454 -12.67 34.85 5.16
N ALA A 455 -13.53 33.85 5.11
CA ALA A 455 -14.85 33.90 5.71
C ALA A 455 -15.04 32.59 6.45
N PRO A 456 -15.44 32.62 7.74
CA PRO A 456 -15.83 31.40 8.41
C PRO A 456 -16.97 30.80 7.57
N ALA A 457 -16.81 29.57 7.11
CA ALA A 457 -17.97 28.87 6.58
C ALA A 457 -19.02 28.91 7.69
N ALA A 458 -20.21 29.45 7.38
CA ALA A 458 -21.38 29.16 8.22
C ALA A 458 -21.39 27.64 8.41
N PRO A 459 -21.52 27.13 9.64
CA PRO A 459 -21.47 25.70 9.88
C PRO A 459 -22.55 25.05 9.01
N ALA A 460 -22.13 24.43 7.91
CA ALA A 460 -23.01 23.57 7.16
C ALA A 460 -23.32 22.41 8.11
N PRO A 461 -24.60 22.09 8.37
CA PRO A 461 -24.90 20.86 9.09
C PRO A 461 -24.17 19.71 8.39
N ALA A 462 -23.63 18.79 9.18
CA ALA A 462 -23.06 17.55 8.69
C ALA A 462 -24.18 16.75 8.02
N THR A 463 -24.46 17.05 6.76
CA THR A 463 -25.46 16.36 5.96
C THR A 463 -24.82 15.06 5.48
N PRO A 464 -25.54 13.93 5.49
CA PRO A 464 -25.12 12.76 4.73
C PRO A 464 -24.93 13.20 3.26
N GLY A 465 -23.69 13.21 2.75
CA GLY A 465 -23.38 13.69 1.40
C GLY A 465 -22.17 14.63 1.22
N GLY A 466 -21.40 14.93 2.28
CA GLY A 466 -20.21 15.79 2.21
C GLY A 466 -20.55 17.29 2.26
N PRO A 467 -19.55 18.19 2.22
CA PRO A 467 -19.79 19.62 2.26
C PRO A 467 -20.43 20.09 0.95
N THR A 468 -21.66 20.60 1.02
CA THR A 468 -22.23 21.45 -0.02
C THR A 468 -21.64 22.84 0.12
N PHE A 469 -20.72 23.22 -0.76
CA PHE A 469 -20.10 24.53 -0.72
C PHE A 469 -21.14 25.63 -0.99
N VAL A 470 -21.17 26.63 -0.10
CA VAL A 470 -22.08 27.78 -0.20
C VAL A 470 -21.53 28.74 -1.26
N GLY A 471 -21.96 28.59 -2.50
CA GLY A 471 -21.56 29.47 -3.62
C GLY A 471 -22.56 29.59 -4.76
N GLY A 472 -23.66 28.82 -4.73
CA GLY A 472 -24.70 28.89 -5.74
C GLY A 472 -25.57 30.12 -5.58
N GLY A 473 -25.18 31.25 -6.18
CA GLY A 473 -26.09 32.38 -6.41
C GLY A 473 -27.37 31.91 -7.11
N ARG A 474 -28.47 32.66 -6.95
CA ARG A 474 -29.80 32.36 -7.56
C ARG A 474 -29.85 32.51 -9.10
N GLY A 475 -28.71 32.40 -9.80
CA GLY A 475 -28.53 32.62 -11.24
C GLY A 475 -27.96 31.41 -11.99
N GLU A 476 -27.68 31.58 -13.28
CA GLU A 476 -27.09 30.52 -14.11
C GLU A 476 -25.67 30.14 -13.60
N PRO A 477 -25.34 28.84 -13.48
CA PRO A 477 -24.02 28.40 -13.05
C PRO A 477 -22.91 28.93 -13.95
N THR A 478 -21.84 29.48 -13.35
CA THR A 478 -20.65 29.93 -14.09
C THR A 478 -19.93 28.75 -14.74
N GLU A 479 -19.12 29.02 -15.78
CA GLU A 479 -18.31 27.98 -16.41
C GLU A 479 -17.30 27.37 -15.44
N LEU A 480 -16.75 28.19 -14.53
CA LEU A 480 -15.88 27.71 -13.46
C LEU A 480 -16.59 26.65 -12.62
N ARG A 481 -17.82 26.91 -12.17
CA ARG A 481 -18.61 25.98 -11.37
C ARG A 481 -18.84 24.64 -12.09
N ARG A 482 -19.22 24.69 -13.37
CA ARG A 482 -19.42 23.48 -14.20
C ARG A 482 -18.11 22.69 -14.34
N THR A 483 -17.01 23.39 -14.62
CA THR A 483 -15.68 22.78 -14.70
C THR A 483 -15.26 22.15 -13.38
N THR A 484 -15.56 22.78 -12.24
CA THR A 484 -15.30 22.21 -10.90
C THR A 484 -16.02 20.88 -10.70
N HIS A 485 -17.33 20.81 -10.92
CA HIS A 485 -18.07 19.54 -10.76
C HIS A 485 -17.64 18.46 -11.77
N ARG A 486 -17.36 18.85 -13.03
CA ARG A 486 -16.86 17.93 -14.06
C ARG A 486 -15.51 17.33 -13.69
N LEU A 487 -14.56 18.14 -13.23
CA LEU A 487 -13.24 17.67 -12.84
C LEU A 487 -13.30 16.89 -11.52
N LEU A 488 -14.13 17.29 -10.56
CA LEU A 488 -14.36 16.50 -9.34
C LEU A 488 -14.91 15.11 -9.65
N ARG A 489 -15.88 15.00 -10.57
CA ARG A 489 -16.37 13.70 -11.05
C ARG A 489 -15.26 12.86 -11.64
N ALA A 490 -14.48 13.43 -12.56
CA ALA A 490 -13.36 12.73 -13.18
C ALA A 490 -12.30 12.29 -12.16
N ILE A 491 -11.95 13.17 -11.20
CA ILE A 491 -10.99 12.86 -10.13
C ILE A 491 -11.51 11.71 -9.26
N THR A 492 -12.79 11.72 -8.90
CA THR A 492 -13.44 10.66 -8.11
C THR A 492 -13.33 9.32 -8.82
N ASP A 493 -13.78 9.25 -10.08
CA ASP A 493 -13.74 8.03 -10.89
C ASP A 493 -12.28 7.52 -11.04
N LEU A 494 -11.29 8.42 -11.16
CA LEU A 494 -9.87 8.08 -11.29
C LEU A 494 -9.25 7.57 -9.99
N ILE A 495 -9.60 8.12 -8.83
CA ILE A 495 -9.13 7.64 -7.52
C ILE A 495 -9.69 6.25 -7.23
N GLU A 496 -10.97 6.03 -7.53
CA GLU A 496 -11.62 4.72 -7.39
C GLU A 496 -10.98 3.67 -8.31
N ALA A 497 -10.62 4.06 -9.53
CA ALA A 497 -9.88 3.23 -10.48
C ALA A 497 -8.36 3.17 -10.23
N ARG A 498 -7.85 3.76 -9.13
CA ARG A 498 -6.41 3.84 -8.78
C ARG A 498 -5.50 4.50 -9.83
N ARG A 499 -6.07 5.33 -10.71
CA ARG A 499 -5.36 6.12 -11.74
C ARG A 499 -4.86 7.45 -11.15
N LEU A 500 -4.05 7.36 -10.10
CA LEU A 500 -3.72 8.50 -9.23
C LEU A 500 -2.95 9.63 -9.93
N ASN A 501 -1.99 9.29 -10.80
CA ASN A 501 -1.26 10.27 -11.61
C ASN A 501 -2.19 11.11 -12.51
N VAL A 502 -3.20 10.47 -13.12
CA VAL A 502 -4.19 11.16 -13.94
C VAL A 502 -5.12 12.01 -13.07
N ALA A 503 -5.47 11.55 -11.86
CA ALA A 503 -6.24 12.34 -10.91
C ALA A 503 -5.49 13.63 -10.52
N VAL A 504 -4.17 13.55 -10.28
CA VAL A 504 -3.31 14.73 -10.07
C VAL A 504 -3.34 15.65 -11.29
N ALA A 505 -3.26 15.13 -12.52
CA ALA A 505 -3.37 15.95 -13.73
C ALA A 505 -4.71 16.72 -13.79
N ARG A 506 -5.83 16.09 -13.43
CA ARG A 506 -7.15 16.75 -13.35
C ARG A 506 -7.23 17.78 -12.23
N LEU A 507 -6.55 17.56 -11.10
CA LEU A 507 -6.38 18.58 -10.07
C LEU A 507 -5.58 19.78 -10.58
N MET A 508 -4.51 19.56 -11.36
CA MET A 508 -3.74 20.64 -11.98
C MET A 508 -4.59 21.46 -12.97
N GLU A 509 -5.46 20.80 -13.74
CA GLU A 509 -6.44 21.46 -14.61
C GLU A 509 -7.42 22.32 -13.79
N LEU A 510 -7.92 21.82 -12.66
CA LEU A 510 -8.83 22.54 -11.77
C LEU A 510 -8.16 23.79 -11.16
N VAL A 511 -6.91 23.64 -10.71
CA VAL A 511 -6.08 24.76 -10.23
C VAL A 511 -5.88 25.81 -11.32
N THR A 512 -5.69 25.39 -12.57
CA THR A 512 -5.54 26.29 -13.71
C THR A 512 -6.83 27.06 -13.98
N ALA A 513 -7.98 26.39 -14.00
CA ALA A 513 -9.28 27.03 -14.16
C ALA A 513 -9.56 28.08 -13.07
N ALA A 514 -9.24 27.77 -11.80
CA ALA A 514 -9.38 28.72 -10.70
C ALA A 514 -8.45 29.95 -10.83
N ARG A 515 -7.27 29.78 -11.42
CA ARG A 515 -6.34 30.88 -11.68
C ARG A 515 -6.79 31.80 -12.82
N GLU A 516 -7.45 31.25 -13.82
CA GLU A 516 -7.89 32.00 -15.00
C GLU A 516 -9.26 32.67 -14.80
N ALA A 517 -10.06 32.20 -13.84
CA ALA A 517 -11.35 32.80 -13.50
C ALA A 517 -11.23 34.26 -13.07
N PRO A 518 -12.27 35.10 -13.28
CA PRO A 518 -12.37 36.42 -12.67
C PRO A 518 -12.31 36.37 -11.14
N ALA A 519 -11.77 37.41 -10.50
CA ALA A 519 -11.65 37.46 -9.04
C ALA A 519 -13.02 37.55 -8.32
N ASP A 520 -14.03 38.05 -9.03
CA ASP A 520 -15.42 38.20 -8.60
C ASP A 520 -16.32 37.04 -9.04
N ASP A 521 -15.77 35.96 -9.64
CA ASP A 521 -16.55 34.77 -9.97
C ASP A 521 -17.13 34.14 -8.69
N PRO A 522 -18.47 34.01 -8.57
CA PRO A 522 -19.11 33.49 -7.35
C PRO A 522 -18.72 32.04 -7.03
N ALA A 523 -18.24 31.26 -8.01
CA ALA A 523 -17.79 29.88 -7.82
C ALA A 523 -16.31 29.76 -7.44
N LEU A 524 -15.55 30.86 -7.38
CA LEU A 524 -14.12 30.81 -7.08
C LEU A 524 -13.84 30.25 -5.69
N ARG A 525 -14.64 30.65 -4.69
CA ARG A 525 -14.51 30.15 -3.31
C ARG A 525 -14.76 28.64 -3.23
N GLU A 526 -15.89 28.18 -3.77
CA GLU A 526 -16.25 26.76 -3.87
C GLU A 526 -15.13 25.96 -4.55
N THR A 527 -14.57 26.49 -5.64
CA THR A 527 -13.49 25.83 -6.38
C THR A 527 -12.20 25.73 -5.57
N VAL A 528 -11.81 26.79 -4.85
CA VAL A 528 -10.59 26.77 -4.02
C VAL A 528 -10.74 25.84 -2.82
N GLU A 529 -11.94 25.75 -2.23
CA GLU A 529 -12.24 24.77 -1.19
C GLU A 529 -12.19 23.33 -1.72
N ALA A 530 -12.79 23.06 -2.88
CA ALA A 530 -12.71 21.76 -3.55
C ALA A 530 -11.25 21.38 -3.85
N ILE A 531 -10.43 22.32 -4.33
CA ILE A 531 -8.99 22.12 -4.54
C ILE A 531 -8.31 21.74 -3.22
N ALA A 532 -8.57 22.44 -2.12
CA ALA A 532 -7.96 22.12 -0.82
C ALA A 532 -8.30 20.69 -0.37
N ILE A 533 -9.57 20.28 -0.51
CA ILE A 533 -9.99 18.92 -0.12
C ILE A 533 -9.30 17.86 -0.99
N VAL A 534 -9.34 18.00 -2.32
CA VAL A 534 -8.68 17.03 -3.23
C VAL A 534 -7.17 17.03 -3.03
N LEU A 535 -6.54 18.21 -2.89
CA LEU A 535 -5.11 18.34 -2.69
C LEU A 535 -4.66 17.64 -1.40
N SER A 536 -5.50 17.59 -0.35
CA SER A 536 -5.16 16.97 0.92
C SER A 536 -4.87 15.47 0.85
N LEU A 537 -5.30 14.81 -0.24
CA LEU A 537 -4.94 13.41 -0.52
C LEU A 537 -3.45 13.27 -0.86
N PHE A 538 -2.89 14.24 -1.58
CA PHE A 538 -1.55 14.18 -2.16
C PHE A 538 -0.53 15.02 -1.38
N ALA A 539 -0.95 16.21 -0.94
CA ALA A 539 -0.15 17.25 -0.32
C ALA A 539 -0.88 17.83 0.91
N PRO A 540 -0.94 17.06 2.02
CA PRO A 540 -1.75 17.41 3.18
C PRO A 540 -1.34 18.72 3.87
N TYR A 541 -0.05 19.08 3.91
CA TYR A 541 0.39 20.30 4.62
C TYR A 541 -0.08 21.58 3.92
N THR A 542 0.04 21.62 2.59
CA THR A 542 -0.39 22.72 1.75
C THR A 542 -1.90 22.84 1.78
N ALA A 543 -2.61 21.71 1.68
CA ALA A 543 -4.06 21.67 1.73
C ALA A 543 -4.62 22.19 3.07
N GLU A 544 -4.01 21.81 4.19
CA GLU A 544 -4.42 22.29 5.51
C GLU A 544 -4.16 23.78 5.70
N GLU A 545 -3.01 24.27 5.21
CA GLU A 545 -2.75 25.71 5.18
C GLU A 545 -3.78 26.45 4.32
N MET A 546 -4.16 25.89 3.17
CA MET A 546 -5.22 26.47 2.34
C MET A 546 -6.54 26.52 3.11
N TRP A 547 -6.94 25.40 3.70
CA TRP A 547 -8.17 25.27 4.48
C TRP A 547 -8.24 26.28 5.63
N SER A 548 -7.14 26.45 6.37
CA SER A 548 -7.04 27.43 7.44
C SER A 548 -7.10 28.88 6.93
N ARG A 549 -6.43 29.22 5.83
CA ARG A 549 -6.48 30.57 5.23
C ARG A 549 -7.86 30.92 4.70
N LEU A 550 -8.62 29.92 4.30
CA LEU A 550 -10.01 30.07 3.90
C LEU A 550 -10.92 30.37 5.12
N GLY A 551 -10.44 30.16 6.36
CA GLY A 551 -11.18 30.47 7.59
C GLY A 551 -11.86 29.26 8.22
N HIS A 552 -11.52 28.04 7.77
CA HIS A 552 -12.04 26.81 8.34
C HIS A 552 -11.21 26.34 9.55
N PRO A 553 -11.82 25.61 10.49
CA PRO A 553 -11.07 24.93 11.55
C PRO A 553 -10.15 23.85 10.95
N PRO A 554 -9.03 23.52 11.62
CA PRO A 554 -8.11 22.49 11.15
C PRO A 554 -8.79 21.11 11.00
N GLY A 555 -8.26 20.30 10.08
CA GLY A 555 -8.74 18.95 9.79
C GLY A 555 -9.35 18.82 8.41
N VAL A 556 -8.72 19.36 7.36
CA VAL A 556 -9.21 19.25 5.97
C VAL A 556 -9.42 17.78 5.54
N ALA A 557 -8.62 16.86 6.10
CA ALA A 557 -8.78 15.42 5.87
C ALA A 557 -10.14 14.87 6.33
N LYS A 558 -10.87 15.57 7.22
CA LYS A 558 -12.21 15.23 7.72
C LYS A 558 -13.31 16.15 7.21
N ALA A 559 -13.00 17.05 6.26
CA ALA A 559 -13.99 17.99 5.70
C ALA A 559 -15.12 17.29 4.93
N GLY A 560 -14.90 16.04 4.50
CA GLY A 560 -15.80 15.27 3.65
C GLY A 560 -15.50 15.44 2.16
N TRP A 561 -15.83 14.45 1.34
CA TRP A 561 -15.63 14.52 -0.11
C TRP A 561 -16.65 15.50 -0.73
N PRO A 562 -16.25 16.40 -1.65
CA PRO A 562 -17.15 17.38 -2.23
C PRO A 562 -18.38 16.74 -2.89
N THR A 563 -19.58 17.30 -2.63
CA THR A 563 -20.79 16.87 -3.33
C THR A 563 -20.69 17.22 -4.82
N ILE A 564 -20.94 16.24 -5.69
CA ILE A 564 -20.90 16.43 -7.15
C ILE A 564 -22.33 16.57 -7.67
N ASP A 565 -22.67 17.73 -8.22
CA ASP A 565 -23.91 17.92 -8.97
C ASP A 565 -23.77 17.28 -10.36
N SER A 566 -24.53 16.20 -10.59
CA SER A 566 -24.49 15.45 -11.85
C SER A 566 -24.92 16.27 -13.06
N ALA A 567 -25.81 17.27 -12.88
CA ALA A 567 -26.25 18.14 -13.97
C ALA A 567 -25.16 19.14 -14.37
N LEU A 568 -24.35 19.59 -13.40
CA LEU A 568 -23.18 20.45 -13.66
C LEU A 568 -21.97 19.66 -14.19
N ALA A 569 -21.82 18.40 -13.76
CA ALA A 569 -20.75 17.52 -14.22
C ALA A 569 -20.98 16.99 -15.64
N ALA A 570 -22.24 16.95 -16.12
CA ALA A 570 -22.58 16.49 -17.45
C ALA A 570 -21.91 17.36 -18.52
N GLN A 571 -21.11 16.74 -19.40
CA GLN A 571 -20.66 17.41 -20.61
C GLN A 571 -21.89 17.68 -21.49
N ARG A 572 -22.13 18.95 -21.81
CA ARG A 572 -23.24 19.35 -22.71
C ARG A 572 -22.81 19.35 -24.17
N THR A 573 -21.50 19.45 -24.41
CA THR A 573 -20.91 19.42 -25.74
C THR A 573 -19.64 18.57 -25.75
N ALA A 574 -19.30 18.01 -26.90
CA ALA A 574 -18.09 17.26 -27.15
C ALA A 574 -17.44 17.72 -28.46
N VAL A 575 -16.12 17.57 -28.58
CA VAL A 575 -15.40 17.81 -29.82
C VAL A 575 -15.32 16.51 -30.60
N CYS A 576 -16.07 16.44 -31.71
CA CYS A 576 -16.02 15.35 -32.65
C CYS A 576 -14.85 15.53 -33.63
N ALA A 577 -13.97 14.54 -33.74
CA ALA A 577 -13.01 14.50 -34.84
C ALA A 577 -13.71 13.97 -36.10
N VAL A 578 -13.64 14.72 -37.20
CA VAL A 578 -14.15 14.29 -38.50
C VAL A 578 -12.98 13.87 -39.38
N GLN A 579 -13.00 12.63 -39.82
CA GLN A 579 -11.95 12.00 -40.62
C GLN A 579 -12.45 11.68 -42.03
N VAL A 580 -11.55 11.74 -43.00
CA VAL A 580 -11.74 11.17 -44.34
C VAL A 580 -10.61 10.18 -44.59
N ASN A 581 -10.95 8.92 -44.84
CA ASN A 581 -10.00 7.81 -44.97
C ASN A 581 -8.99 7.76 -43.82
N GLY A 582 -9.48 7.92 -42.58
CA GLY A 582 -8.69 7.85 -41.34
C GLY A 582 -7.85 9.09 -41.02
N LYS A 583 -7.82 10.11 -41.89
CA LYS A 583 -7.10 11.37 -41.64
C LYS A 583 -8.05 12.44 -41.14
N VAL A 584 -7.74 13.08 -40.01
CA VAL A 584 -8.56 14.16 -39.43
C VAL A 584 -8.57 15.36 -40.37
N ARG A 585 -9.77 15.78 -40.77
CA ARG A 585 -10.03 16.91 -41.68
C ARG A 585 -10.75 18.07 -41.00
N ASP A 586 -11.50 17.79 -39.94
CA ASP A 586 -12.19 18.81 -39.17
C ASP A 586 -12.37 18.39 -37.70
N ARG A 587 -12.72 19.36 -36.85
CA ARG A 587 -13.15 19.16 -35.46
C ARG A 587 -14.41 19.98 -35.19
N LEU A 588 -15.52 19.29 -34.96
CA LEU A 588 -16.82 19.93 -34.70
C LEU A 588 -17.16 19.92 -33.21
N THR A 589 -17.65 21.03 -32.69
CA THR A 589 -18.26 21.06 -31.35
C THR A 589 -19.73 20.71 -31.48
N VAL A 590 -20.15 19.59 -30.89
CA VAL A 590 -21.50 19.02 -31.02
C VAL A 590 -22.13 18.77 -29.65
N PRO A 591 -23.47 18.67 -29.52
CA PRO A 591 -24.10 18.20 -28.30
C PRO A 591 -23.55 16.84 -27.86
N ALA A 592 -23.37 16.63 -26.55
CA ALA A 592 -22.81 15.38 -26.05
C ALA A 592 -23.75 14.17 -26.22
N ASP A 593 -25.05 14.44 -26.35
CA ASP A 593 -26.13 13.47 -26.61
C ASP A 593 -26.49 13.36 -28.10
N ILE A 594 -25.69 13.94 -29.00
CA ILE A 594 -25.94 13.89 -30.44
C ILE A 594 -26.03 12.44 -30.94
N THR A 595 -27.00 12.16 -31.79
CA THR A 595 -27.17 10.84 -32.39
C THR A 595 -26.12 10.60 -33.47
N ASP A 596 -25.83 9.32 -33.77
CA ASP A 596 -24.93 8.98 -34.89
C ASP A 596 -25.41 9.58 -36.22
N ALA A 597 -26.72 9.69 -36.43
CA ALA A 597 -27.31 10.26 -37.64
C ALA A 597 -27.07 11.77 -37.73
N ASP A 598 -27.39 12.51 -36.67
CA ASP A 598 -27.19 13.96 -36.62
C ASP A 598 -25.71 14.34 -36.71
N LEU A 599 -24.85 13.54 -36.05
CA LEU A 599 -23.40 13.73 -36.12
C LEU A 599 -22.86 13.49 -37.53
N THR A 600 -23.37 12.46 -38.22
CA THR A 600 -23.05 12.22 -39.63
C THR A 600 -23.44 13.40 -40.50
N ALA A 601 -24.65 13.93 -40.31
CA ALA A 601 -25.15 15.06 -41.08
C ALA A 601 -24.28 16.31 -40.88
N LEU A 602 -23.90 16.62 -39.64
CA LEU A 602 -22.98 17.72 -39.33
C LEU A 602 -21.59 17.51 -39.94
N ALA A 603 -21.06 16.29 -39.88
CA ALA A 603 -19.77 15.95 -40.47
C ALA A 603 -19.75 16.10 -41.99
N LEU A 604 -20.81 15.70 -42.69
CA LEU A 604 -20.93 15.83 -44.14
C LEU A 604 -21.21 17.27 -44.58
N ALA A 605 -21.83 18.08 -43.73
CA ALA A 605 -22.05 19.51 -43.97
C ALA A 605 -20.80 20.36 -43.71
N SER A 606 -19.72 19.80 -43.15
CA SER A 606 -18.48 20.53 -42.91
C SER A 606 -17.84 20.98 -44.23
N PRO A 607 -17.59 22.30 -44.41
CA PRO A 607 -16.91 22.80 -45.60
C PRO A 607 -15.50 22.23 -45.76
N ALA A 608 -14.81 21.98 -44.64
CA ALA A 608 -13.46 21.38 -44.65
C ALA A 608 -13.50 19.95 -45.19
N VAL A 609 -14.53 19.17 -44.83
CA VAL A 609 -14.73 17.80 -45.30
C VAL A 609 -15.15 17.75 -46.77
N ALA A 610 -16.02 18.68 -47.19
CA ALA A 610 -16.53 18.78 -48.56
C ALA A 610 -15.38 18.82 -49.60
N THR A 611 -14.27 19.50 -49.28
CA THR A 611 -13.08 19.56 -50.16
C THR A 611 -12.43 18.21 -50.47
N TYR A 612 -12.63 17.20 -49.62
CA TYR A 612 -12.05 15.87 -49.76
C TYR A 612 -13.00 14.81 -50.34
N ILE A 613 -14.31 15.04 -50.22
CA ILE A 613 -15.34 14.10 -50.69
C ILE A 613 -15.97 14.54 -52.02
N GLY A 614 -15.79 15.81 -52.41
CA GLY A 614 -16.46 16.44 -53.54
C GLY A 614 -17.88 16.90 -53.16
N ASP A 615 -18.24 18.14 -53.49
CA ASP A 615 -19.56 18.71 -53.18
C ASP A 615 -20.69 17.82 -53.71
N GLY A 616 -21.59 17.40 -52.82
CA GLY A 616 -22.78 16.61 -53.16
C GLY A 616 -22.54 15.10 -53.36
N THR A 617 -21.33 14.59 -53.17
CA THR A 617 -21.05 13.14 -53.26
C THR A 617 -21.49 12.42 -51.98
N ALA A 618 -22.44 11.49 -52.09
CA ALA A 618 -22.79 10.60 -50.99
C ALA A 618 -21.66 9.58 -50.74
N PRO A 619 -21.06 9.52 -49.54
CA PRO A 619 -19.99 8.58 -49.27
C PRO A 619 -20.51 7.14 -49.23
N PRO A 620 -19.75 6.15 -49.71
CA PRO A 620 -20.16 4.75 -49.71
C PRO A 620 -20.29 4.17 -48.30
N ARG A 621 -19.57 4.71 -47.32
CA ARG A 621 -19.64 4.27 -45.91
C ARG A 621 -19.19 5.37 -44.96
N THR A 622 -19.89 5.48 -43.83
CA THR A 622 -19.46 6.26 -42.67
C THR A 622 -19.31 5.32 -41.46
N ILE A 623 -18.29 5.58 -40.63
CA ILE A 623 -18.08 4.91 -39.35
C ILE A 623 -18.24 5.98 -38.28
N VAL A 624 -19.27 5.83 -37.45
CA VAL A 624 -19.61 6.82 -36.43
C VAL A 624 -19.51 6.23 -35.04
N ARG A 625 -18.98 7.02 -34.12
CA ARG A 625 -19.01 6.79 -32.67
C ARG A 625 -19.34 8.11 -32.01
N ALA A 626 -20.63 8.45 -31.94
CA ALA A 626 -21.03 9.68 -31.30
C ALA A 626 -20.64 9.71 -29.81
N PRO A 627 -20.32 10.90 -29.25
CA PRO A 627 -20.19 12.19 -29.93
C PRO A 627 -18.76 12.46 -30.46
N LYS A 628 -17.88 11.45 -30.47
CA LYS A 628 -16.41 11.66 -30.56
C LYS A 628 -15.82 11.56 -31.96
N LEU A 629 -16.40 10.76 -32.85
CA LEU A 629 -15.77 10.43 -34.13
C LEU A 629 -16.79 10.19 -35.24
N VAL A 630 -16.50 10.77 -36.40
CA VAL A 630 -17.03 10.34 -37.71
C VAL A 630 -15.85 10.11 -38.64
N ASN A 631 -15.74 8.92 -39.23
CA ASN A 631 -14.80 8.64 -40.30
C ASN A 631 -15.56 8.32 -41.60
N ILE A 632 -15.36 9.16 -42.60
CA ILE A 632 -15.96 9.03 -43.92
C ILE A 632 -15.00 8.24 -44.80
N VAL A 633 -15.47 7.10 -45.31
CA VAL A 633 -14.67 6.21 -46.15
C VAL A 633 -14.99 6.54 -47.61
N MET A 634 -14.00 6.99 -48.36
CA MET A 634 -14.08 7.28 -49.79
C MET A 634 -13.28 6.24 -50.58
N PRO A 635 -13.71 5.87 -51.80
CA PRO A 635 -12.92 5.02 -52.69
C PRO A 635 -11.55 5.66 -52.94
N THR A 636 -10.48 4.88 -52.83
CA THR A 636 -9.11 5.31 -53.14
C THR A 636 -8.87 5.48 -54.62
#